data_AF-Q3J382-F1
#
_entry.id   AF-Q3J382-F1
#
_cell.length_a   1.000
_cell.length_b   1.000
_cell.length_c   1.000
_cell.angle_alpha   90.00
_cell.angle_beta   90.00
_cell.angle_gamma   90.00
#
_symmetry.space_group_name_H-M   'P 1'
#
loop_
_entity.id
_entity.type
_entity.pdbx_description
1 polymer ?
#
loop_
_entity_poly.entity_id
_entity_poly.type
_entity_poly.pdbx_seq_one_letter_code
_entity_poly.pdbx_strand_id
1 'polypeptide(L)'
;MTSLLPFPRMRCLALILALLPLPAIAQTGTPAAPPEVSGGAPTAAPQHTGEAAPPGAARGPDAGAVRAAPDLHFDERLNDYPTLARADYIFACLATNGQDRNTMRRCACSIDVIASILPYEAYEKAETILSMRLGTGERAGLFRIPATQAGVADLRRAQAEAEMTCF
;
A
#
# COMPACT_ATOMS: atom_id res chain seq x y z
N MET A 1 51.59 19.69 -51.23
CA MET A 1 50.79 19.85 -49.99
C MET A 1 49.36 19.44 -50.35
N THR A 2 48.72 18.39 -49.87
CA THR A 2 49.03 17.39 -48.85
C THR A 2 48.04 16.23 -49.06
N SER A 3 48.58 15.00 -49.14
CA SER A 3 48.05 13.69 -48.73
C SER A 3 46.74 13.10 -49.27
N LEU A 4 46.92 11.92 -49.90
CA LEU A 4 46.00 10.78 -49.90
C LEU A 4 45.55 10.43 -48.46
N LEU A 5 44.31 9.96 -48.29
CA LEU A 5 43.96 8.89 -47.35
C LEU A 5 42.81 8.00 -47.90
N PRO A 6 42.92 6.66 -47.81
CA PRO A 6 41.97 5.67 -48.32
C PRO A 6 41.03 5.15 -47.21
N PHE A 7 39.72 5.04 -47.47
CA PHE A 7 38.77 4.46 -46.50
C PHE A 7 37.85 3.39 -47.14
N PRO A 8 38.32 2.14 -47.30
CA PRO A 8 37.46 0.98 -47.56
C PRO A 8 36.98 0.28 -46.27
N ARG A 9 37.18 0.87 -45.07
CA ARG A 9 36.96 0.20 -43.77
C ARG A 9 35.60 0.45 -43.10
N MET A 10 34.83 1.46 -43.49
CA MET A 10 33.56 1.80 -42.78
C MET A 10 32.37 0.91 -43.16
N ARG A 11 32.41 0.22 -44.32
CA ARG A 11 31.32 -0.69 -44.71
C ARG A 11 31.37 -2.07 -44.03
N CYS A 12 32.54 -2.52 -43.57
CA CYS A 12 32.62 -3.79 -42.82
C CYS A 12 32.06 -3.68 -41.39
N LEU A 13 32.23 -2.54 -40.72
CA LEU A 13 31.80 -2.43 -39.32
C LEU A 13 30.27 -2.44 -39.17
N ALA A 14 29.54 -1.93 -40.16
CA ALA A 14 28.07 -1.97 -40.18
C ALA A 14 27.50 -3.38 -40.40
N LEU A 15 28.24 -4.27 -41.10
CA LEU A 15 27.79 -5.64 -41.34
C LEU A 15 28.03 -6.55 -40.13
N ILE A 16 29.05 -6.26 -39.31
CA ILE A 16 29.39 -7.05 -38.11
C ILE A 16 28.36 -6.84 -36.98
N LEU A 17 27.71 -5.67 -36.91
CA LEU A 17 26.69 -5.39 -35.89
C LEU A 17 25.35 -6.13 -36.13
N ALA A 18 25.13 -6.67 -37.34
CA ALA A 18 23.91 -7.39 -37.71
C ALA A 18 23.98 -8.92 -37.48
N LEU A 19 25.15 -9.45 -37.13
CA LEU A 19 25.39 -10.90 -36.95
C LEU A 19 25.76 -11.28 -35.51
N LEU A 20 25.81 -10.32 -34.60
CA LEU A 20 25.89 -10.63 -33.18
C LEU A 20 24.53 -11.18 -32.73
N PRO A 21 24.44 -12.44 -32.27
CA PRO A 21 23.24 -12.89 -31.58
C PRO A 21 23.13 -12.01 -30.35
N LEU A 22 22.08 -11.18 -30.28
CA LEU A 22 21.73 -10.54 -29.01
C LEU A 22 21.66 -11.68 -27.98
N PRO A 23 22.41 -11.63 -26.87
CA PRO A 23 22.11 -12.54 -25.79
C PRO A 23 20.67 -12.23 -25.42
N ALA A 24 19.82 -13.25 -25.55
CA ALA A 24 18.54 -13.28 -24.91
C ALA A 24 18.83 -13.06 -23.43
N ILE A 25 18.75 -11.80 -22.99
CA ILE A 25 18.60 -11.47 -21.59
C ILE A 25 17.20 -11.99 -21.29
N ALA A 26 17.16 -13.26 -20.90
CA ALA A 26 16.04 -13.87 -20.24
C ALA A 26 15.75 -12.96 -19.04
N GLN A 27 14.79 -12.06 -19.22
CA GLN A 27 14.07 -11.48 -18.11
C GLN A 27 13.33 -12.66 -17.48
N THR A 28 13.98 -13.33 -16.53
CA THR A 28 13.27 -14.05 -15.47
C THR A 28 12.62 -12.99 -14.58
N GLY A 29 11.70 -12.23 -15.18
CA GLY A 29 10.59 -11.65 -14.46
C GLY A 29 9.67 -12.81 -14.16
N THR A 30 10.04 -13.60 -13.16
CA THR A 30 9.04 -14.36 -12.41
C THR A 30 8.01 -13.30 -12.01
N PRO A 31 6.72 -13.42 -12.38
CA PRO A 31 5.73 -12.65 -11.67
C PRO A 31 5.91 -13.05 -10.21
N ALA A 32 6.38 -12.11 -9.39
CA ALA A 32 6.24 -12.26 -7.95
C ALA A 32 4.76 -12.52 -7.76
N ALA A 33 4.43 -13.76 -7.41
CA ALA A 33 3.09 -14.09 -6.97
C ALA A 33 2.73 -13.02 -5.92
N PRO A 34 1.52 -12.46 -5.95
CA PRO A 34 1.06 -11.72 -4.78
C PRO A 34 1.29 -12.63 -3.57
N PRO A 35 1.74 -12.13 -2.41
CA PRO A 35 1.75 -12.97 -1.23
C PRO A 35 0.34 -13.56 -1.11
N GLU A 36 0.24 -14.89 -1.15
CA GLU A 36 -0.96 -15.58 -0.72
C GLU A 36 -1.14 -15.18 0.74
N VAL A 37 -1.92 -14.12 0.96
CA VAL A 37 -2.59 -13.89 2.22
C VAL A 37 -3.51 -15.09 2.36
N SER A 38 -2.98 -16.13 3.02
CA SER A 38 -3.76 -17.26 3.49
C SER A 38 -4.99 -16.69 4.17
N GLY A 39 -6.14 -16.88 3.52
CA GLY A 39 -7.42 -16.43 3.99
C GLY A 39 -7.70 -17.10 5.33
N GLY A 40 -7.32 -16.43 6.42
CA GLY A 40 -7.99 -16.60 7.68
C GLY A 40 -9.46 -16.27 7.44
N ALA A 41 -10.33 -17.24 7.67
CA ALA A 41 -11.77 -17.03 7.73
C ALA A 41 -12.08 -15.75 8.52
N PRO A 42 -13.17 -15.02 8.23
CA PRO A 42 -13.62 -13.97 9.12
C PRO A 42 -13.97 -14.62 10.46
N THR A 43 -13.02 -14.65 11.39
CA THR A 43 -13.33 -14.82 12.79
C THR A 43 -14.09 -13.56 13.13
N ALA A 44 -15.40 -13.72 13.26
CA ALA A 44 -16.30 -12.70 13.79
C ALA A 44 -15.58 -11.97 14.92
N ALA A 45 -15.40 -10.67 14.75
CA ALA A 45 -14.95 -9.80 15.82
C ALA A 45 -15.81 -10.14 17.05
N PRO A 46 -15.21 -10.40 18.23
CA PRO A 46 -16.01 -10.50 19.43
C PRO A 46 -16.66 -9.13 19.61
N GLN A 47 -17.99 -9.13 19.51
CA GLN A 47 -18.80 -8.02 19.95
C GLN A 47 -18.43 -7.80 21.42
N HIS A 48 -17.78 -6.67 21.72
CA HIS A 48 -17.57 -6.23 23.09
C HIS A 48 -18.93 -5.88 23.69
N THR A 49 -19.69 -6.89 24.10
CA THR A 49 -20.75 -6.72 25.08
C THR A 49 -20.06 -6.42 26.41
N GLY A 50 -20.38 -5.25 26.97
CA GLY A 50 -19.84 -4.81 28.25
C GLY A 50 -20.08 -5.86 29.33
N GLU A 51 -19.00 -6.49 29.77
CA GLU A 51 -19.01 -7.43 30.89
C GLU A 51 -18.61 -6.66 32.15
N ALA A 52 -19.53 -6.63 33.11
CA ALA A 52 -19.32 -6.07 34.43
C ALA A 52 -18.11 -6.73 35.13
N ALA A 53 -17.23 -5.91 35.71
CA ALA A 53 -16.08 -6.35 36.47
C ALA A 53 -16.48 -7.30 37.63
N PRO A 54 -15.84 -8.47 37.80
CA PRO A 54 -16.07 -9.30 38.98
C PRO A 54 -15.36 -8.70 40.20
N PRO A 55 -16.00 -8.67 41.39
CA PRO A 55 -15.33 -8.32 42.62
C PRO A 55 -14.51 -9.52 43.13
N GLY A 56 -13.22 -9.29 43.35
CA GLY A 56 -12.40 -10.17 44.19
C GLY A 56 -11.37 -11.02 43.43
N ALA A 57 -10.21 -10.44 43.16
CA ALA A 57 -8.97 -11.20 42.99
C ALA A 57 -8.01 -10.83 44.13
N ALA A 58 -7.73 -11.82 44.98
CA ALA A 58 -6.84 -11.71 46.12
C ALA A 58 -5.42 -11.32 45.68
N ARG A 59 -4.85 -10.29 46.32
CA ARG A 59 -3.52 -9.74 46.05
C ARG A 59 -2.48 -10.49 46.90
N GLY A 60 -1.57 -11.22 46.27
CA GLY A 60 -0.35 -11.71 46.92
C GLY A 60 0.64 -10.57 47.22
N PRO A 61 1.53 -10.70 48.23
CA PRO A 61 2.34 -9.59 48.73
C PRO A 61 3.50 -9.13 47.83
N ASP A 62 3.71 -9.74 46.66
CA ASP A 62 4.89 -9.47 45.82
C ASP A 62 4.52 -8.89 44.43
N ALA A 63 3.26 -8.53 44.22
CA ALA A 63 2.79 -7.94 42.98
C ALA A 63 3.26 -6.47 42.89
N GLY A 64 4.48 -6.29 42.36
CA GLY A 64 5.05 -5.00 41.96
C GLY A 64 3.99 -4.10 41.34
N ALA A 65 3.96 -2.85 41.77
CA ALA A 65 2.98 -1.86 41.36
C ALA A 65 3.12 -1.56 39.85
N VAL A 66 2.43 -2.33 39.02
CA VAL A 66 2.10 -1.91 37.65
C VAL A 66 1.17 -0.71 37.82
N ARG A 67 1.71 0.49 37.61
CA ARG A 67 0.89 1.69 37.45
C ARG A 67 -0.07 1.41 36.30
N ALA A 68 -1.37 1.58 36.52
CA ALA A 68 -2.33 1.60 35.43
C ALA A 68 -1.81 2.59 34.37
N ALA A 69 -1.71 2.12 33.12
CA ALA A 69 -1.36 3.02 32.04
C ALA A 69 -2.43 4.14 32.00
N PRO A 70 -2.04 5.41 31.81
CA PRO A 70 -3.03 6.44 31.54
C PRO A 70 -3.82 6.04 30.30
N ASP A 71 -5.13 6.28 30.32
CA ASP A 71 -5.96 6.21 29.12
C ASP A 71 -5.38 7.20 28.10
N LEU A 72 -4.61 6.67 27.15
CA LEU A 72 -4.15 7.43 26.01
C LEU A 72 -5.39 7.64 25.13
N HIS A 73 -6.11 8.73 25.39
CA HIS A 73 -7.12 9.23 24.47
C HIS A 73 -6.40 9.61 23.17
N PHE A 74 -6.51 8.72 22.18
CA PHE A 74 -6.32 9.09 20.79
C PHE A 74 -7.42 10.11 20.47
N ASP A 75 -7.03 11.21 19.82
CA ASP A 75 -7.95 12.28 19.49
C ASP A 75 -9.06 11.68 18.60
N GLU A 76 -10.27 11.48 19.14
CA GLU A 76 -11.41 10.86 18.44
C GLU A 76 -11.86 11.67 17.20
N ARG A 77 -11.22 12.83 16.99
CA ARG A 77 -11.30 13.67 15.79
C ARG A 77 -10.45 13.16 14.62
N LEU A 78 -9.49 12.26 14.84
CA LEU A 78 -8.82 11.52 13.78
C LEU A 78 -9.58 10.22 13.56
N ASN A 79 -9.88 9.89 12.31
CA ASN A 79 -10.46 8.59 12.04
C ASN A 79 -9.46 7.50 12.46
N ASP A 80 -9.84 6.66 13.42
CA ASP A 80 -8.96 5.66 14.02
C ASP A 80 -8.72 4.50 13.06
N TYR A 81 -7.76 4.68 12.15
CA TYR A 81 -7.32 3.61 11.28
C TYR A 81 -6.48 2.62 12.08
N PRO A 82 -6.79 1.30 12.02
CA PRO A 82 -5.98 0.28 12.65
C PRO A 82 -4.53 0.36 12.21
N THR A 83 -3.59 0.08 13.13
CA THR A 83 -2.15 0.09 12.85
C THR A 83 -1.79 -0.80 11.65
N LEU A 84 -2.47 -1.95 11.51
CA LEU A 84 -2.26 -2.85 10.38
C LEU A 84 -2.60 -2.17 9.05
N ALA A 85 -3.78 -1.54 8.94
CA ALA A 85 -4.20 -0.85 7.73
C ALA A 85 -3.24 0.30 7.35
N ARG A 86 -2.75 1.05 8.35
CA ARG A 86 -1.73 2.09 8.12
C ARG A 86 -0.44 1.49 7.58
N ALA A 87 0.03 0.39 8.16
CA ALA A 87 1.24 -0.28 7.73
C ALA A 87 1.12 -0.83 6.30
N ASP A 88 0.01 -1.48 5.98
CA ASP A 88 -0.26 -2.04 4.65
C ASP A 88 -0.27 -0.94 3.57
N TYR A 89 -0.92 0.20 3.86
CA TYR A 89 -0.88 1.36 2.98
C TYR A 89 0.55 1.87 2.77
N ILE A 90 1.34 2.01 3.85
CA ILE A 90 2.72 2.49 3.76
C ILE A 90 3.57 1.55 2.90
N PHE A 91 3.44 0.23 3.07
CA PHE A 91 4.16 -0.73 2.24
C PHE A 91 3.75 -0.66 0.76
N ALA A 92 2.46 -0.50 0.48
CA ALA A 92 1.98 -0.30 -0.89
C ALA A 92 2.50 1.00 -1.51
N CYS A 93 2.51 2.10 -0.76
CA CYS A 93 3.03 3.40 -1.20
C CYS A 93 4.54 3.37 -1.48
N LEU A 94 5.32 2.68 -0.63
CA LEU A 94 6.76 2.49 -0.83
C LEU A 94 7.06 1.69 -2.11
N ALA A 95 6.21 0.71 -2.45
CA ALA A 95 6.40 -0.11 -3.64
C ALA A 95 6.32 0.70 -4.95
N THR A 96 5.59 1.82 -4.96
CA THR A 96 5.41 2.66 -6.15
C THR A 96 6.28 3.92 -6.16
N ASN A 97 6.70 4.43 -5.00
CA ASN A 97 7.42 5.70 -4.89
C ASN A 97 8.91 5.56 -4.49
N GLY A 98 9.32 4.40 -3.96
CA GLY A 98 10.69 4.14 -3.50
C GLY A 98 10.75 3.65 -2.06
N GLN A 99 11.77 2.85 -1.74
CA GLN A 99 11.92 2.16 -0.45
C GLN A 99 12.96 2.79 0.48
N ASP A 100 13.06 4.11 0.51
CA ASP A 100 13.95 4.85 1.41
C ASP A 100 13.20 5.51 2.59
N ARG A 101 13.95 5.97 3.59
CA ARG A 101 13.39 6.56 4.82
C ARG A 101 12.65 7.88 4.58
N ASN A 102 13.04 8.66 3.57
CA ASN A 102 12.35 9.91 3.25
C ASN A 102 10.99 9.61 2.60
N THR A 103 10.94 8.68 1.65
CA THR A 103 9.69 8.23 1.03
C THR A 103 8.75 7.61 2.06
N MET A 104 9.27 6.79 2.99
CA MET A 104 8.48 6.26 4.11
C MET A 104 7.81 7.35 4.95
N ARG A 105 8.52 8.47 5.21
CA ARG A 105 7.96 9.60 5.94
C ARG A 105 6.81 10.26 5.18
N ARG A 106 6.94 10.40 3.85
CA ARG A 106 5.89 10.94 2.98
C ARG A 106 4.69 10.00 2.88
N CYS A 107 4.92 8.69 2.73
CA CYS A 107 3.86 7.68 2.75
C CYS A 107 3.09 7.66 4.09
N ALA A 108 3.79 7.81 5.22
CA ALA A 108 3.15 7.94 6.53
C ALA A 108 2.31 9.23 6.63
N CYS A 109 2.85 10.36 6.18
CA CYS A 109 2.08 11.61 6.07
C CYS A 109 0.81 11.43 5.23
N SER A 110 0.92 10.74 4.09
CA SER A 110 -0.20 10.54 3.16
C SER A 110 -1.38 9.81 3.81
N ILE A 111 -1.12 8.72 4.54
CA ILE A 111 -2.20 7.97 5.22
C ILE A 111 -2.80 8.77 6.38
N ASP A 112 -2.01 9.61 7.06
CA ASP A 112 -2.51 10.48 8.12
C ASP A 112 -3.45 11.57 7.57
N VAL A 113 -3.12 12.15 6.41
CA VAL A 113 -4.00 13.11 5.72
C VAL A 113 -5.30 12.41 5.28
N ILE A 114 -5.22 11.23 4.68
CA ILE A 114 -6.41 10.45 4.28
C ILE A 114 -7.29 10.16 5.52
N ALA A 115 -6.69 9.71 6.61
CA ALA A 115 -7.38 9.44 7.87
C ALA A 115 -7.95 10.71 8.54
N SER A 116 -7.52 11.91 8.18
CA SER A 116 -8.15 13.16 8.65
C SER A 116 -9.44 13.51 7.89
N ILE A 117 -9.63 12.98 6.68
CA ILE A 117 -10.73 13.34 5.77
C ILE A 117 -11.80 12.23 5.72
N LEU A 118 -11.38 10.96 5.73
CA LEU A 118 -12.25 9.83 5.43
C LEU A 118 -12.29 8.82 6.59
N PRO A 119 -13.48 8.41 7.07
CA PRO A 119 -13.61 7.37 8.09
C PRO A 119 -13.15 6.00 7.57
N TYR A 120 -12.62 5.18 8.47
CA TYR A 120 -12.01 3.89 8.12
C TYR A 120 -12.97 2.96 7.34
N GLU A 121 -14.24 2.91 7.73
CA GLU A 121 -15.24 2.09 7.03
C GLU A 121 -15.42 2.52 5.56
N ALA A 122 -15.36 3.82 5.27
CA ALA A 122 -15.48 4.34 3.91
C ALA A 122 -14.19 4.07 3.10
N TYR A 123 -13.03 4.16 3.75
CA TYR A 123 -11.74 3.77 3.17
C TYR A 123 -11.72 2.31 2.74
N GLU A 124 -12.05 1.38 3.66
CA GLU A 124 -12.02 -0.06 3.40
C GLU A 124 -12.97 -0.46 2.26
N LYS A 125 -14.18 0.12 2.24
CA LYS A 125 -15.14 -0.09 1.16
C LYS A 125 -14.60 0.39 -0.18
N ALA A 126 -14.05 1.61 -0.23
CA ALA A 126 -13.52 2.20 -1.45
C ALA A 126 -12.29 1.44 -1.96
N GLU A 127 -11.37 1.02 -1.08
CA GLU A 127 -10.22 0.18 -1.44
C GLU A 127 -10.65 -1.18 -1.97
N THR A 128 -11.65 -1.81 -1.34
CA THR A 128 -12.20 -3.09 -1.82
C THR A 128 -12.74 -2.95 -3.24
N ILE A 129 -13.52 -1.89 -3.50
CA ILE A 129 -14.04 -1.61 -4.84
C ILE A 129 -12.89 -1.42 -5.84
N LEU A 130 -11.85 -0.66 -5.48
CA LEU A 130 -10.69 -0.43 -6.35
C LEU A 130 -9.91 -1.71 -6.61
N SER A 131 -9.72 -2.57 -5.62
CA SER A 131 -9.06 -3.87 -5.75
C SER A 131 -9.83 -4.79 -6.71
N MET A 132 -11.16 -4.86 -6.59
CA MET A 132 -11.99 -5.68 -7.48
C MET A 132 -11.96 -5.22 -8.94
N ARG A 133 -11.64 -3.93 -9.22
CA ARG A 133 -11.47 -3.42 -10.59
C ARG A 133 -10.19 -3.90 -11.26
N LEU A 134 -9.18 -4.30 -10.49
CA LEU A 134 -7.94 -4.83 -11.04
C LEU A 134 -8.12 -6.22 -11.65
N GLY A 135 -9.21 -6.93 -11.27
CA GLY A 135 -9.59 -8.19 -11.88
C GLY A 135 -9.95 -8.07 -13.36
N THR A 136 -9.95 -9.21 -14.05
CA THR A 136 -10.31 -9.33 -15.46
C THR A 136 -11.70 -9.96 -15.64
N GLY A 137 -12.29 -9.78 -16.83
CA GLY A 137 -13.60 -10.35 -17.18
C GLY A 137 -14.82 -9.52 -16.73
N GLU A 138 -16.01 -10.07 -16.98
CA GLU A 138 -17.30 -9.40 -16.77
C GLU A 138 -17.56 -9.03 -15.31
N ARG A 139 -17.10 -9.87 -14.37
CA ARG A 139 -17.26 -9.65 -12.93
C ARG A 139 -16.57 -8.37 -12.45
N ALA A 140 -15.38 -8.06 -13.00
CA ALA A 140 -14.69 -6.80 -12.69
C ALA A 140 -15.41 -5.58 -13.31
N GLY A 141 -16.15 -5.79 -14.41
CA GLY A 141 -17.00 -4.76 -15.03
C GLY A 141 -18.08 -4.23 -14.07
N LEU A 142 -18.62 -5.08 -13.20
CA LEU A 142 -19.63 -4.70 -12.19
C LEU A 142 -19.10 -3.71 -11.16
N PHE A 143 -17.79 -3.64 -10.92
CA PHE A 143 -17.19 -2.69 -9.98
C PHE A 143 -16.81 -1.36 -10.63
N ARG A 144 -16.98 -1.23 -11.96
CA ARG A 144 -16.68 -0.01 -12.72
C ARG A 144 -17.92 0.85 -12.98
N ILE A 145 -19.13 0.29 -12.85
CA ILE A 145 -20.39 1.03 -13.06
C ILE A 145 -20.69 2.02 -11.91
N PRO A 146 -21.43 3.12 -12.16
CA PRO A 146 -21.71 4.13 -11.14
C PRO A 146 -22.35 3.61 -9.85
N ALA A 147 -23.22 2.60 -9.96
CA ALA A 147 -23.95 2.02 -8.83
C ALA A 147 -23.04 1.40 -7.75
N THR A 148 -21.80 1.03 -8.08
CA THR A 148 -20.84 0.41 -7.15
C THR A 148 -19.69 1.34 -6.76
N GLN A 149 -19.80 2.64 -7.03
CA GLN A 149 -18.73 3.64 -6.80
C GLN A 149 -18.80 4.31 -5.41
N ALA A 150 -19.60 3.79 -4.48
CA ALA A 150 -19.78 4.40 -3.16
C ALA A 150 -18.42 4.65 -2.47
N GLY A 151 -18.18 5.89 -2.03
CA GLY A 151 -16.95 6.30 -1.35
C GLY A 151 -15.69 6.41 -2.22
N VAL A 152 -15.71 5.94 -3.48
CA VAL A 152 -14.51 5.99 -4.34
C VAL A 152 -14.12 7.42 -4.71
N ALA A 153 -15.11 8.28 -4.98
CA ALA A 153 -14.86 9.69 -5.28
C ALA A 153 -14.24 10.42 -4.07
N ASP A 154 -14.71 10.11 -2.86
CA ASP A 154 -14.22 10.69 -1.61
C ASP A 154 -12.79 10.22 -1.30
N LEU A 155 -12.51 8.92 -1.49
CA LEU A 155 -11.15 8.38 -1.36
C LEU A 155 -10.21 9.03 -2.38
N ARG A 156 -10.63 9.20 -3.65
CA ARG A 156 -9.80 9.86 -4.67
C ARG A 156 -9.55 11.33 -4.35
N ARG A 157 -10.51 12.04 -3.77
CA ARG A 157 -10.32 13.40 -3.27
C ARG A 157 -9.30 13.43 -2.13
N ALA A 158 -9.44 12.56 -1.13
CA ALA A 158 -8.51 12.49 0.00
C ALA A 158 -7.09 12.13 -0.46
N GLN A 159 -6.96 11.22 -1.43
CA GLN A 159 -5.66 10.89 -2.05
C GLN A 159 -5.03 12.08 -2.78
N ALA A 160 -5.83 12.88 -3.50
CA ALA A 160 -5.31 14.07 -4.17
C ALA A 160 -4.83 15.14 -3.17
N GLU A 161 -5.52 15.30 -2.04
CA GLU A 161 -5.09 16.21 -0.97
C GLU A 161 -3.81 15.71 -0.28
N ALA A 162 -3.72 14.41 -0.02
CA ALA A 162 -2.53 13.78 0.53
C ALA A 162 -1.31 13.93 -0.40
N GLU A 163 -1.51 13.76 -1.71
CA GLU A 163 -0.45 13.97 -2.71
C GLU A 163 0.09 15.40 -2.64
N MET A 164 -0.79 16.40 -2.72
CA MET A 164 -0.40 17.82 -2.68
C MET A 164 0.26 18.24 -1.36
N THR A 165 -0.07 17.55 -0.26
CA THR A 165 0.41 17.91 1.08
C THR A 165 1.73 17.21 1.43
N CYS A 166 1.90 15.95 1.01
CA CYS A 166 2.96 15.08 1.51
C CYS A 166 4.04 14.76 0.46
N PHE A 167 3.76 14.90 -0.84
CA PHE A 167 4.68 14.59 -1.93
C PHE A 167 5.16 15.87 -2.63
#